data_AF-A0A944QKY8-F1
#
_entry.id   AF-A0A944QKY8-F1
#
_cell.length_a   1.000
_cell.length_b   1.000
_cell.length_c   1.000
_cell.angle_alpha   90.00
_cell.angle_beta   90.00
_cell.angle_gamma   90.00
#
_symmetry.space_group_name_H-M   'P 1'
#
loop_
_entity.id
_entity.type
_entity.pdbx_description
1 polymer ?
#
loop_
_entity_poly.entity_id
_entity_poly.type
_entity_poly.pdbx_seq_one_letter_code
_entity_poly.pdbx_strand_id
1 'polypeptide(L)'
;PDTLYVTELVAPGVVNTMPEKTLDATFDHGVITGDTVSGTYADANATLDALDALGISYNDVVAILESEGLDKFVASWKELLADVEGALASARKAS
;
A
#
# COMPACT_ATOMS: atom_id res chain seq x y z
N PRO A 1 1.33 10.89 10.83
CA PRO A 1 1.38 11.90 9.74
C PRO A 1 0.88 11.26 8.45
N ASP A 2 0.15 12.00 7.62
CA ASP A 2 -0.28 11.58 6.27
C ASP A 2 0.91 11.48 5.28
N THR A 3 2.05 12.07 5.60
CA THR A 3 3.32 11.93 4.86
C THR A 3 4.23 10.79 5.35
N LEU A 4 3.85 10.05 6.40
CA LEU A 4 4.73 9.10 7.11
C LEU A 4 5.38 8.08 6.15
N TYR A 5 4.58 7.44 5.31
CA TYR A 5 5.08 6.40 4.40
C TYR A 5 5.89 6.96 3.22
N VAL A 6 6.04 8.28 3.13
CA VAL A 6 6.90 8.95 2.16
C VAL A 6 8.18 9.42 2.82
N THR A 7 8.07 10.15 3.94
CA THR A 7 9.22 10.74 4.63
C THR A 7 10.12 9.68 5.26
N GLU A 8 9.56 8.59 5.76
CA GLU A 8 10.34 7.54 6.44
C GLU A 8 10.89 6.47 5.48
N LEU A 9 10.50 6.48 4.20
CA LEU A 9 10.86 5.47 3.21
C LEU A 9 11.65 6.05 2.02
N VAL A 10 12.48 7.06 2.28
CA VAL A 10 13.33 7.68 1.26
C VAL A 10 14.64 6.90 1.16
N ALA A 11 14.93 6.36 -0.03
CA ALA A 11 16.16 5.62 -0.31
C ALA A 11 16.61 5.79 -1.78
N PRO A 12 17.89 5.60 -2.12
CA PRO A 12 18.34 5.64 -3.51
C PRO A 12 17.81 4.42 -4.29
N GLY A 13 17.32 4.66 -5.52
CA GLY A 13 16.93 3.59 -6.44
C GLY A 13 15.58 2.93 -6.17
N VAL A 14 14.74 3.51 -5.29
CA VAL A 14 13.37 3.03 -5.03
C VAL A 14 12.32 3.99 -5.57
N VAL A 15 11.09 3.49 -5.71
CA VAL A 15 9.92 4.27 -6.10
C VAL A 15 8.83 4.09 -5.05
N ASN A 16 8.16 5.18 -4.71
CA ASN A 16 6.94 5.16 -3.91
C ASN A 16 5.76 5.57 -4.80
N THR A 17 4.81 4.64 -5.03
CA THR A 17 3.60 4.89 -5.82
C THR A 17 2.50 5.41 -4.91
N MET A 18 2.42 6.72 -4.79
CA MET A 18 1.50 7.41 -3.88
C MET A 18 0.14 7.70 -4.54
N PRO A 19 -0.97 7.60 -3.79
CA PRO A 19 -2.23 8.24 -4.19
C PRO A 19 -2.08 9.77 -4.25
N GLU A 20 -2.90 10.43 -5.07
CA GLU A 20 -2.88 11.91 -5.27
C GLU A 20 -2.94 12.69 -3.96
N LYS A 21 -3.81 12.28 -3.02
CA LYS A 21 -3.91 12.95 -1.71
C LYS A 21 -2.62 12.88 -0.89
N THR A 22 -1.89 11.77 -0.97
CA THR A 22 -0.60 11.60 -0.27
C THR A 22 0.49 12.41 -0.95
N LEU A 23 0.46 12.50 -2.29
CA LEU A 23 1.33 13.37 -3.07
C LEU A 23 1.14 14.83 -2.66
N ASP A 24 -0.11 15.30 -2.61
CA ASP A 24 -0.46 16.67 -2.23
C ASP A 24 -0.04 17.00 -0.80
N ALA A 25 -0.29 16.09 0.15
CA ALA A 25 0.15 16.25 1.54
C ALA A 25 1.68 16.34 1.65
N THR A 26 2.39 15.49 0.90
CA THR A 26 3.86 15.52 0.85
C THR A 26 4.36 16.83 0.23
N PHE A 27 3.71 17.34 -0.81
CA PHE A 27 4.05 18.62 -1.42
C PHE A 27 3.83 19.80 -0.48
N ASP A 28 2.71 19.80 0.25
CA ASP A 28 2.35 20.88 1.18
C ASP A 28 3.28 20.94 2.39
N HIS A 29 3.53 19.81 3.05
CA HIS A 29 4.23 19.80 4.35
C HIS A 29 5.14 18.58 4.59
N GLY A 30 5.51 17.82 3.56
CA GLY A 30 6.49 16.74 3.68
C GLY A 30 7.90 17.27 3.97
N VAL A 31 8.59 16.67 4.94
CA VAL A 31 9.98 17.00 5.28
C VAL A 31 10.89 15.86 4.84
N ILE A 32 11.67 16.09 3.78
CA ILE A 32 12.59 15.09 3.20
C ILE A 32 14.02 15.43 3.62
N THR A 33 14.61 14.62 4.50
CA THR A 33 15.95 14.87 5.09
C THR A 33 17.08 14.09 4.43
N GLY A 34 16.79 13.29 3.39
CA GLY A 34 17.76 12.42 2.73
C GLY A 34 17.36 10.95 2.85
N ASP A 35 18.33 10.04 2.79
CA ASP A 35 18.10 8.61 2.99
C ASP A 35 17.67 8.34 4.45
N THR A 36 16.47 7.80 4.62
CA THR A 36 15.88 7.46 5.92
C THR A 36 15.81 5.96 6.16
N VAL A 37 16.26 5.15 5.19
CA VAL A 37 16.19 3.69 5.24
C VAL A 37 17.55 3.10 5.58
N SER A 38 18.63 3.58 4.97
CA SER A 38 19.97 3.05 5.22
C SER A 38 20.36 3.27 6.68
N GLY A 39 20.81 2.19 7.34
CA GLY A 39 21.24 2.21 8.74
C GLY A 39 20.15 1.91 9.77
N THR A 40 18.87 1.79 9.37
CA THR A 40 17.76 1.52 10.31
C THR A 40 17.39 0.04 10.44
N TYR A 41 18.08 -0.85 9.72
CA TYR A 41 17.78 -2.30 9.70
C TYR A 41 17.78 -2.95 11.09
N ALA A 42 18.70 -2.55 11.97
CA ALA A 42 18.75 -3.10 13.32
C ALA A 42 17.51 -2.72 14.14
N ASP A 43 17.10 -1.46 14.07
CA ASP A 43 15.92 -0.95 14.78
C ASP A 43 14.62 -1.53 14.20
N ALA A 44 14.56 -1.69 12.87
CA ALA A 44 13.45 -2.36 12.19
C ALA A 44 13.30 -3.82 12.65
N ASN A 45 14.41 -4.57 12.70
CA ASN A 45 14.40 -5.95 13.20
C ASN A 45 14.01 -6.02 14.68
N ALA A 46 14.56 -5.14 15.52
CA ALA A 46 14.19 -5.09 16.95
C ALA A 46 12.68 -4.83 17.15
N THR A 47 12.08 -4.03 16.27
CA THR A 47 10.62 -3.80 16.28
C THR A 47 9.85 -5.07 15.91
N LEU A 48 10.29 -5.81 14.90
CA LEU A 48 9.66 -7.09 14.50
C LEU A 48 9.84 -8.17 15.58
N ASP A 49 11.01 -8.26 16.20
CA ASP A 49 11.29 -9.19 17.30
C ASP A 49 10.43 -8.88 18.52
N ALA A 50 10.17 -7.60 18.81
CA ALA A 50 9.27 -7.19 19.88
C ALA A 50 7.81 -7.61 19.62
N LEU A 51 7.36 -7.59 18.36
CA LEU A 51 6.04 -8.11 17.98
C LEU A 51 5.97 -9.62 18.18
N ASP A 52 7.00 -10.36 17.76
CA ASP A 52 7.06 -11.81 17.94
C ASP A 52 7.07 -12.21 19.43
N ALA A 53 7.79 -11.45 20.28
CA ALA A 53 7.80 -11.64 21.73
C ALA A 53 6.42 -11.45 22.39
N LEU A 54 5.51 -10.72 21.73
CA LEU A 54 4.11 -10.56 22.14
C LEU A 54 3.19 -11.65 21.57
N GLY A 55 3.75 -12.62 20.84
CA GLY A 55 3.01 -13.69 20.16
C GLY A 55 2.40 -13.28 18.82
N ILE A 56 2.83 -12.15 18.24
CA ILE A 56 2.36 -11.68 16.93
C ILE A 56 3.30 -12.22 15.86
N SER A 57 2.93 -13.35 15.26
CA SER A 57 3.69 -14.00 14.19
C SER A 57 3.70 -13.12 12.93
N TYR A 58 4.89 -12.65 12.53
CA TYR A 58 5.09 -11.94 11.26
C TYR A 58 4.62 -12.77 10.06
N ASN A 59 4.93 -14.09 10.07
CA ASN A 59 4.54 -14.99 8.99
C ASN A 59 3.03 -15.12 8.86
N ASP A 60 2.31 -15.21 9.98
CA ASP A 60 0.85 -15.33 9.98
C ASP A 60 0.21 -14.04 9.48
N VAL A 61 0.71 -12.87 9.92
CA VAL A 61 0.26 -11.56 9.44
C VAL A 61 0.47 -11.44 7.93
N VAL A 62 1.65 -11.80 7.42
CA VAL A 62 1.94 -11.76 5.98
C VAL A 62 1.00 -12.68 5.20
N ALA A 63 0.79 -13.91 5.67
CA ALA A 63 -0.10 -14.86 5.01
C ALA A 63 -1.56 -14.36 4.94
N ILE A 64 -2.04 -13.74 6.02
CA ILE A 64 -3.38 -13.13 6.07
C ILE A 64 -3.47 -11.97 5.07
N LEU A 65 -2.51 -11.03 5.11
CA LEU A 65 -2.51 -9.86 4.23
C LEU A 65 -2.42 -10.24 2.75
N GLU A 66 -1.64 -11.27 2.41
CA GLU A 66 -1.55 -11.79 1.04
C GLU A 66 -2.88 -12.38 0.57
N SER A 67 -3.50 -13.26 1.39
CA SER A 67 -4.79 -13.87 1.08
C SER A 67 -5.88 -12.82 0.91
N GLU A 68 -5.99 -11.89 1.85
CA GLU A 68 -6.97 -10.81 1.77
C GLU A 68 -6.71 -9.85 0.59
N GLY A 69 -5.45 -9.60 0.27
CA GLY A 69 -5.05 -8.79 -0.87
C GLY A 69 -5.52 -9.41 -2.19
N LEU A 70 -5.33 -10.72 -2.35
CA LEU A 70 -5.80 -11.46 -3.52
C LEU A 70 -7.33 -11.44 -3.61
N ASP A 71 -8.03 -11.68 -2.49
CA ASP A 71 -9.49 -11.65 -2.45
C ASP A 71 -10.05 -10.28 -2.84
N LYS A 72 -9.47 -9.19 -2.31
CA LYS A 72 -9.85 -7.81 -2.67
C LYS A 72 -9.58 -7.53 -4.14
N PHE A 73 -8.46 -7.99 -4.68
CA PHE A 73 -8.15 -7.83 -6.11
C PHE A 73 -9.16 -8.55 -7.01
N VAL A 74 -9.51 -9.80 -6.67
CA VAL A 74 -10.52 -10.59 -7.40
C VAL A 74 -11.90 -9.92 -7.30
N ALA A 75 -12.26 -9.38 -6.14
CA ALA A 75 -13.51 -8.65 -5.97
C ALA A 75 -13.57 -7.41 -6.87
N SER A 76 -12.55 -6.56 -6.84
CA SER A 76 -12.49 -5.36 -7.71
C SER A 76 -12.49 -5.72 -9.20
N TRP A 77 -11.90 -6.85 -9.60
CA TRP A 77 -11.96 -7.32 -10.98
C TRP A 77 -13.37 -7.74 -11.41
N LYS A 78 -14.11 -8.44 -10.53
CA LYS A 78 -15.51 -8.82 -10.80
C LYS A 78 -16.42 -7.60 -10.88
N GLU A 79 -16.22 -6.61 -10.03
CA GLU A 79 -16.95 -5.32 -10.09
C GLU A 79 -16.70 -4.63 -11.43
N LEU A 80 -15.44 -4.53 -11.86
CA LEU A 80 -15.09 -3.96 -13.17
C LEU A 80 -15.77 -4.70 -14.33
N LEU A 81 -15.79 -6.04 -14.32
CA LEU A 81 -16.46 -6.82 -15.36
C LEU A 81 -17.96 -6.55 -15.40
N ALA A 82 -18.62 -6.51 -14.23
CA ALA A 82 -20.04 -6.22 -14.14
C ALA A 82 -20.38 -4.82 -14.68
N ASP A 83 -19.56 -3.82 -14.38
CA ASP A 83 -19.72 -2.45 -14.88
C ASP A 83 -19.58 -2.39 -16.41
N VAL A 84 -18.58 -3.07 -16.97
CA VAL A 84 -18.38 -3.15 -18.43
C VAL A 84 -19.54 -3.88 -19.12
N GLU A 85 -20.03 -4.98 -18.55
CA GLU A 85 -21.19 -5.70 -19.08
C GLU A 85 -22.45 -4.82 -19.06
N GLY A 86 -22.68 -4.08 -17.97
CA GLY A 86 -23.78 -3.13 -17.85
C GLY A 86 -23.71 -1.99 -18.87
N ALA A 87 -22.51 -1.46 -19.10
CA ALA A 87 -22.28 -0.43 -20.12
C ALA A 87 -22.55 -0.97 -21.54
N LEU A 88 -22.06 -2.16 -21.88
CA LEU A 88 -22.28 -2.79 -23.18
C LEU A 88 -23.75 -3.11 -23.43
N ALA A 89 -24.47 -3.62 -22.43
CA ALA A 89 -25.91 -3.89 -22.53
C ALA A 89 -26.71 -2.60 -22.76
N SER A 90 -26.32 -1.51 -22.09
CA SER A 90 -26.96 -0.19 -22.26
C SER A 90 -26.72 0.38 -23.66
N ALA A 91 -25.49 0.29 -24.17
CA ALA A 91 -25.16 0.74 -25.53
C ALA A 91 -25.93 -0.03 -26.61
N ARG A 92 -26.09 -1.36 -26.46
CA ARG A 92 -26.86 -2.19 -27.40
C ARG A 92 -28.35 -1.84 -27.44
N LYS A 93 -28.95 -1.43 -26.32
CA LYS A 93 -30.36 -1.03 -26.25
C LYS A 93 -30.62 0.36 -26.86
N ALA A 94 -29.59 1.20 -26.92
CA ALA A 94 -29.67 2.55 -27.48
C ALA A 94 -29.42 2.61 -29.00
N SER A 95 -29.00 1.48 -29.60
CA SER A 95 -28.83 1.30 -31.06
C SER A 95 -30.05 0.63 -31.66
#